data_AF-A0A7S2MCK8-F1
#
_entry.id   AF-A0A7S2MCK8-F1
#
_cell.length_a   1.000
_cell.length_b   1.000
_cell.length_c   1.000
_cell.angle_alpha   90.00
_cell.angle_beta   90.00
_cell.angle_gamma   90.00
#
_symmetry.space_group_name_H-M   'P 1'
#
loop_
_entity.id
_entity.type
_entity.pdbx_description
1 polymer ?
#
loop_
_entity_poly.entity_id
_entity_poly.type
_entity_poly.pdbx_seq_one_letter_code
_entity_poly.pdbx_strand_id
1 'polypeptide(L)'
;SVSSQIKPTIVPDGLFGAPEPLCRSGGTARFYRLDYVGPSSGSLADAYGSFADRWIGKDLAHAKDELWFYEQIPSLDREEFGLLHKWCMPYGGILTARCASSSKGSSSLEPEKRQLLLLGNVRCGAQRLRFLD
;
A
#
# COMPACT_ATOMS: atom_id res chain seq x y z
N SER A 1 -2.08 -30.59 -0.97
CA SER A 1 -1.74 -29.19 -0.64
C SER A 1 -3.01 -28.37 -0.79
N VAL A 2 -3.63 -27.95 0.31
CA VAL A 2 -4.81 -27.08 0.25
C VAL A 2 -4.27 -25.70 -0.05
N SER A 3 -4.40 -25.26 -1.31
CA SER A 3 -4.24 -23.84 -1.63
C SER A 3 -5.40 -23.13 -0.96
N SER A 4 -5.21 -22.71 0.29
CA SER A 4 -6.15 -21.85 0.99
C SER A 4 -6.19 -20.53 0.22
N GLN A 5 -7.27 -20.29 -0.51
CA GLN A 5 -7.50 -19.00 -1.15
C GLN A 5 -7.52 -17.93 -0.05
N ILE A 6 -6.52 -17.05 -0.06
CA ILE A 6 -6.51 -15.90 0.83
C ILE A 6 -7.61 -14.97 0.37
N LYS A 7 -8.43 -14.52 1.32
CA LYS A 7 -9.40 -13.45 1.09
C LYS A 7 -8.70 -12.12 1.39
N PRO A 8 -8.35 -11.31 0.37
CA PRO A 8 -7.65 -10.07 0.61
C PRO A 8 -8.56 -9.03 1.26
N THR A 9 -7.97 -8.22 2.13
CA THR A 9 -8.56 -6.98 2.63
C THR A 9 -8.61 -5.97 1.49
N ILE A 10 -9.81 -5.51 1.12
CA ILE A 10 -10.00 -4.56 0.02
C ILE A 10 -10.15 -3.14 0.56
N VAL A 11 -9.38 -2.22 0.00
CA VAL A 11 -9.48 -0.79 0.27
C VAL A 11 -10.70 -0.24 -0.50
N PRO A 12 -11.64 0.46 0.15
CA PRO A 12 -12.75 1.08 -0.53
C PRO A 12 -12.32 2.04 -1.67
N ASP A 13 -13.08 2.02 -2.76
CA ASP A 13 -12.87 2.93 -3.89
C ASP A 13 -13.04 4.40 -3.46
N GLY A 14 -12.28 5.29 -4.09
CA GLY A 14 -12.40 6.74 -3.88
C GLY A 14 -11.73 7.29 -2.62
N LEU A 15 -11.08 6.46 -1.80
CA LEU A 15 -10.30 6.94 -0.65
C LEU A 15 -8.97 7.60 -1.02
N PHE A 16 -8.45 7.27 -2.20
CA PHE A 16 -7.18 7.79 -2.70
C PHE A 16 -7.35 8.41 -4.07
N GLY A 17 -6.59 9.46 -4.35
CA GLY A 17 -6.44 10.03 -5.68
C GLY A 17 -5.76 9.05 -6.65
N ALA A 18 -5.46 9.51 -7.87
CA ALA A 18 -4.75 8.70 -8.85
C ALA A 18 -3.31 8.42 -8.35
N PRO A 19 -2.91 7.15 -8.12
CA PRO A 19 -1.58 6.84 -7.61
C PRO A 19 -0.48 7.30 -8.58
N GLU A 20 0.54 7.98 -8.07
CA GLU A 20 1.62 8.53 -8.88
C GLU A 20 2.89 7.67 -8.80
N PRO A 21 3.48 7.24 -9.92
CA PRO A 21 4.73 6.46 -9.91
C PRO A 21 5.87 7.20 -9.17
N LEU A 22 6.50 6.55 -8.20
CA LEU A 22 7.64 7.10 -7.44
C LEU A 22 8.98 6.53 -7.94
N CYS A 23 9.20 5.24 -7.69
CA CYS A 23 10.44 4.55 -8.02
C CYS A 23 10.15 3.07 -8.32
N ARG A 24 11.20 2.32 -8.66
CA ARG A 24 11.16 0.86 -8.75
C ARG A 24 12.15 0.29 -7.75
N SER A 25 11.77 -0.76 -7.02
CA SER A 25 12.72 -1.57 -6.24
C SER A 25 13.17 -2.77 -7.07
N GLY A 26 14.48 -3.04 -7.06
CA GLY A 26 15.09 -4.20 -7.74
C GLY A 26 14.84 -4.28 -9.25
N GLY A 27 14.30 -3.23 -9.88
CA GLY A 27 13.86 -3.22 -11.28
C GLY A 27 12.45 -3.80 -11.53
N THR A 28 11.84 -4.48 -10.55
CA THR A 28 10.67 -5.35 -10.79
C THR A 28 9.36 -4.76 -10.24
N ALA A 29 9.33 -4.36 -8.96
CA ALA A 29 8.10 -3.82 -8.34
C ALA A 29 8.14 -2.29 -8.33
N ARG A 30 7.11 -1.66 -8.92
CA ARG A 30 6.94 -0.20 -8.92
C ARG A 30 6.22 0.25 -7.64
N PHE A 31 6.67 1.35 -7.08
CA PHE A 31 6.00 2.04 -5.99
C PHE A 31 5.24 3.26 -6.50
N TYR A 32 4.15 3.59 -5.81
CA TYR A 32 3.26 4.68 -6.11
C TYR A 32 3.01 5.53 -4.87
N ARG A 33 3.10 6.85 -5.01
CA ARG A 33 2.60 7.80 -4.02
C ARG A 33 1.08 7.72 -4.01
N LEU A 34 0.52 7.72 -2.81
CA LEU A 34 -0.91 7.76 -2.57
C LEU A 34 -1.23 9.02 -1.79
N ASP A 35 -2.21 9.78 -2.27
CA ASP A 35 -2.74 10.94 -1.57
C ASP A 35 -4.16 10.58 -1.12
N TYR A 36 -4.40 10.60 0.19
CA TYR A 36 -5.72 10.34 0.75
C TYR A 36 -6.68 11.49 0.43
N VAL A 37 -7.82 11.18 -0.18
CA VAL A 37 -8.87 12.13 -0.58
C VAL A 37 -10.24 11.77 -0.01
N GLY A 38 -10.28 10.78 0.88
CA GLY A 38 -11.50 10.35 1.56
C GLY A 38 -12.01 11.36 2.59
N PRO A 39 -13.02 10.98 3.40
CA PRO A 39 -13.58 11.86 4.43
C PRO A 39 -12.53 12.31 5.45
N SER A 40 -12.69 13.51 5.99
CA SER A 40 -11.79 14.08 7.00
C SER A 40 -12.08 13.61 8.44
N SER A 41 -13.17 12.86 8.66
CA SER A 41 -13.55 12.32 9.96
C SER A 41 -14.22 10.95 9.84
N GLY A 42 -14.28 10.23 10.97
CA GLY A 42 -14.86 8.89 11.07
C GLY A 42 -13.86 7.76 10.82
N SER A 43 -14.35 6.52 10.87
CA SER A 43 -13.49 5.32 10.88
C SER A 43 -12.57 5.19 9.67
N LEU A 44 -12.98 5.68 8.49
CA LEU A 44 -12.14 5.67 7.28
C LEU A 44 -11.01 6.71 7.36
N ALA A 45 -11.29 7.88 7.93
CA ALA A 45 -10.27 8.90 8.19
C ALA A 45 -9.25 8.39 9.21
N ASP A 46 -9.71 7.71 10.26
CA ASP A 46 -8.83 7.13 11.29
C ASP A 46 -7.94 6.01 10.72
N ALA A 47 -8.52 5.15 9.88
CA ALA A 47 -7.81 4.02 9.26
C ALA A 47 -6.81 4.48 8.20
N TYR A 48 -7.20 5.39 7.30
CA TYR A 48 -6.44 5.71 6.10
C TYR A 48 -5.91 7.15 6.04
N GLY A 49 -6.64 8.11 6.61
CA GLY A 49 -6.43 9.55 6.43
C GLY A 49 -5.66 10.25 7.54
N SER A 50 -5.10 9.54 8.52
CA SER A 50 -4.46 10.20 9.68
C SER A 50 -3.27 11.11 9.29
N PHE A 51 -2.57 10.78 8.19
CA PHE A 51 -1.59 11.65 7.54
C PHE A 51 -1.76 11.53 6.02
N ALA A 52 -1.59 12.65 5.30
CA ALA A 52 -1.80 12.68 3.85
C ALA A 52 -0.90 11.68 3.10
N ASP A 53 0.34 11.49 3.55
CA ASP A 53 1.37 10.63 2.96
C ASP A 53 1.58 9.32 3.74
N ARG A 54 0.62 8.91 4.59
CA ARG A 54 0.72 7.72 5.45
C ARG A 54 0.98 6.44 4.67
N TRP A 55 0.47 6.33 3.45
CA TRP A 55 0.45 5.10 2.68
C TRP A 55 1.31 5.20 1.42
N ILE A 56 1.92 4.09 1.05
CA ILE A 56 2.56 3.90 -0.24
C ILE A 56 1.94 2.67 -0.92
N GLY A 57 1.71 2.76 -2.22
CA GLY A 57 1.24 1.63 -3.02
C GLY A 57 2.40 0.87 -3.63
N LYS A 58 2.41 -0.46 -3.52
CA LYS A 58 3.36 -1.33 -4.24
C LYS A 58 2.61 -2.18 -5.26
N ASP A 59 3.12 -2.26 -6.49
CA ASP A 59 2.48 -3.04 -7.55
C ASP A 59 2.37 -4.53 -7.18
N LEU A 60 1.14 -5.03 -7.06
CA LEU A 60 0.87 -6.39 -6.60
C LEU A 60 1.24 -7.45 -7.64
N ALA A 61 1.29 -7.09 -8.94
CA ALA A 61 1.64 -8.03 -10.00
C ALA A 61 2.99 -8.73 -9.76
N HIS A 62 3.88 -8.06 -9.02
CA HIS A 62 5.22 -8.53 -8.67
C HIS A 62 5.42 -8.79 -7.17
N ALA A 63 4.34 -8.80 -6.37
CA ALA A 63 4.41 -8.90 -4.90
C ALA A 63 3.34 -9.85 -4.31
N LYS A 64 2.97 -10.91 -5.04
CA LYS A 64 1.93 -11.85 -4.60
C LYS A 64 2.27 -12.60 -3.31
N ASP A 65 3.54 -12.96 -3.13
CA ASP A 65 4.01 -13.64 -1.92
C ASP A 65 3.96 -12.69 -0.71
N GLU A 66 4.18 -11.39 -0.93
CA GLU A 66 4.06 -10.37 0.12
C GLU A 66 2.61 -10.20 0.58
N LEU A 67 1.64 -10.25 -0.34
CA LEU A 67 0.23 -10.25 0.04
C LEU A 67 -0.09 -11.42 0.97
N TRP A 68 0.40 -12.62 0.65
CA TRP A 68 0.21 -13.78 1.52
C TRP A 68 0.76 -13.52 2.92
N PHE A 69 1.99 -13.00 3.00
CA PHE A 69 2.61 -12.66 4.27
C PHE A 69 1.76 -11.68 5.10
N TYR A 70 1.33 -10.56 4.51
CA TYR A 70 0.59 -9.53 5.25
C TYR A 70 -0.82 -9.96 5.69
N GLU A 71 -1.53 -10.73 4.88
CA GLU A 71 -2.87 -11.22 5.22
C GLU A 71 -2.84 -12.31 6.31
N GLN A 72 -1.72 -13.01 6.48
CA GLN A 72 -1.57 -14.04 7.51
C GLN A 72 -1.16 -13.49 8.87
N ILE A 73 -0.43 -12.37 8.93
CA ILE A 73 0.05 -11.79 10.20
C ILE A 73 -1.07 -11.63 11.23
N PRO A 74 -2.27 -11.09 10.92
CA PRO A 74 -3.34 -10.94 11.90
C PRO A 74 -3.82 -12.25 12.55
N SER A 75 -3.58 -13.40 11.90
CA SER A 75 -3.97 -14.73 12.39
C SER A 75 -2.91 -15.41 13.25
N LEU A 76 -1.69 -14.87 13.29
CA LEU A 76 -0.62 -15.39 14.12
C LEU A 76 -0.86 -15.04 15.59
N ASP A 77 -0.40 -15.91 16.48
CA ASP A 77 -0.48 -15.67 17.91
C ASP A 77 0.36 -14.45 18.33
N ARG A 78 -0.21 -13.55 19.11
CA ARG A 78 0.45 -12.29 19.48
C ARG A 78 1.48 -12.44 20.59
N GLU A 79 1.37 -13.45 21.44
CA GLU A 79 2.34 -13.71 22.50
C GLU A 79 3.61 -14.32 21.91
N GLU A 80 3.47 -15.31 21.02
CA GLU A 80 4.58 -15.95 20.32
C GLU A 80 5.22 -15.01 19.27
N PHE A 81 4.41 -14.31 18.46
CA PHE A 81 4.89 -13.50 17.33
C PHE A 81 4.84 -11.98 17.57
N GLY A 82 4.85 -11.54 18.84
CA GLY A 82 4.69 -10.12 19.19
C GLY A 82 5.68 -9.16 18.50
N LEU A 83 6.93 -9.59 18.27
CA LEU A 83 7.91 -8.78 17.53
C LEU A 83 7.55 -8.61 16.06
N LEU A 84 7.04 -9.66 15.41
CA LEU A 84 6.60 -9.60 14.02
C LEU A 84 5.47 -8.58 13.87
N HIS A 85 4.45 -8.64 14.75
CA HIS A 85 3.37 -7.65 14.77
C HIS A 85 3.86 -6.22 15.00
N LYS A 86 4.93 -6.04 15.79
CA LYS A 86 5.48 -4.71 16.10
C LYS A 86 6.33 -4.14 14.97
N TRP A 87 7.07 -4.98 14.24
CA TRP A 87 8.08 -4.53 13.28
C TRP A 87 7.60 -4.58 11.83
N CYS A 88 6.59 -5.39 11.52
CA CYS A 88 5.98 -5.36 10.20
C CYS A 88 5.42 -3.98 9.89
N MET A 89 5.63 -3.54 8.65
CA MET A 89 5.00 -2.30 8.17
C MET A 89 3.48 -2.42 8.30
N PRO A 90 2.79 -1.33 8.70
CA PRO A 90 1.33 -1.30 8.67
C PRO A 90 0.82 -1.72 7.29
N TYR A 91 -0.19 -2.59 7.28
CA TYR A 91 -0.83 -3.08 6.06
C TYR A 91 -2.25 -2.49 5.96
N GLY A 92 -2.57 -1.90 4.82
CA GLY A 92 -3.84 -1.21 4.58
C GLY A 92 -4.82 -1.99 3.69
N GLY A 93 -4.41 -3.09 3.06
CA GLY A 93 -5.23 -3.80 2.09
C GLY A 93 -4.75 -3.64 0.64
N ILE A 94 -5.60 -4.06 -0.30
CA ILE A 94 -5.41 -3.93 -1.74
C ILE A 94 -6.27 -2.78 -2.27
N LEU A 95 -5.63 -1.81 -2.91
CA LEU A 95 -6.28 -0.73 -3.67
C LEU A 95 -6.30 -1.10 -5.15
N THR A 96 -7.46 -0.96 -5.79
CA THR A 96 -7.61 -1.16 -7.24
C THR A 96 -7.86 0.18 -7.93
N ALA A 97 -6.85 0.76 -8.58
CA ALA A 97 -6.91 2.13 -9.09
C ALA A 97 -6.24 2.28 -10.47
N ARG A 98 -6.65 3.30 -11.23
CA ARG A 98 -5.89 3.76 -12.41
C ARG A 98 -4.77 4.68 -11.94
N CYS A 99 -3.54 4.35 -12.28
CA CYS A 99 -2.38 5.15 -11.90
C CYS A 99 -2.13 6.28 -12.90
N ALA A 100 -1.46 7.34 -12.44
CA ALA A 100 -0.97 8.38 -13.33
C ALA A 100 0.09 7.81 -14.29
N SER A 101 -0.01 8.15 -15.57
CA SER A 101 0.96 7.74 -16.58
C SER A 101 2.30 8.42 -16.34
N SER A 102 3.41 7.68 -16.52
CA SER A 102 4.76 8.22 -16.45
C SER A 102 5.18 9.00 -17.71
N SER A 103 4.32 9.09 -18.74
CA SER A 103 4.62 9.79 -19.98
C SER A 103 4.68 11.29 -19.76
N LYS A 104 5.86 11.90 -20.00
CA LYS A 104 6.13 13.32 -19.82
C LYS A 104 5.04 14.19 -20.49
N GLY A 105 4.27 14.92 -19.67
CA GLY A 105 3.51 16.08 -20.14
C GLY A 105 1.99 15.92 -20.28
N SER A 106 1.39 14.80 -19.91
CA SER A 106 -0.07 14.72 -19.79
C SER A 106 -0.49 14.12 -18.44
N SER A 107 -1.47 14.74 -17.79
CA SER A 107 -2.20 14.19 -16.64
C SER A 107 -3.10 13.02 -17.07
N SER A 108 -2.56 12.13 -17.89
CA SER A 108 -3.26 10.96 -18.39
C SER A 108 -3.19 9.83 -17.38
N LEU A 109 -4.29 9.11 -17.24
CA LEU A 109 -4.35 7.89 -16.46
C LEU A 109 -3.95 6.70 -17.35
N GLU A 110 -3.34 5.69 -16.74
CA GLU A 110 -3.15 4.41 -17.40
C GLU A 110 -4.52 3.81 -17.81
N PRO A 111 -4.58 3.10 -18.94
CA PRO A 111 -5.85 2.57 -19.45
C PRO A 111 -6.45 1.51 -18.51
N GLU A 112 -5.59 0.67 -17.94
CA GLU A 112 -5.95 -0.43 -17.05
C GLU A 112 -5.81 -0.03 -15.58
N LYS A 113 -6.66 -0.62 -14.73
CA LYS A 113 -6.49 -0.51 -13.29
C LYS A 113 -5.37 -1.45 -12.83
N ARG A 114 -4.60 -1.01 -11.85
CA ARG A 114 -3.64 -1.85 -11.13
C ARG A 114 -4.18 -2.23 -9.76
N GLN A 115 -3.68 -3.34 -9.24
CA GLN A 115 -3.82 -3.71 -7.84
C GLN A 115 -2.55 -3.30 -7.10
N LEU A 116 -2.71 -2.50 -6.05
CA LEU A 116 -1.62 -1.96 -5.24
C LEU A 116 -1.76 -2.48 -3.81
N LEU A 117 -0.69 -3.05 -3.29
CA LEU A 117 -0.55 -3.39 -1.86
C LEU A 117 -0.27 -2.10 -1.09
N LEU A 118 -1.15 -1.73 -0.15
CA LEU A 118 -0.97 -0.54 0.69
C LEU A 118 -0.09 -0.87 1.90
N LEU A 119 1.06 -0.23 1.96
CA LEU A 119 2.00 -0.35 3.06
C LEU A 119 2.21 1.00 3.74
N GLY A 120 2.49 0.97 5.04
CA GLY A 120 2.85 2.18 5.78
C GLY A 120 4.10 2.82 5.18
N ASN A 121 4.00 4.09 4.82
CA ASN A 121 5.11 4.86 4.31
C ASN A 121 6.09 5.17 5.44
N VAL A 122 7.23 4.49 5.45
CA VAL A 122 8.32 4.72 6.43
C VAL A 122 8.92 6.13 6.39
N ARG A 123 8.58 6.93 5.37
CA ARG A 123 8.97 8.35 5.25
C ARG A 123 7.97 9.30 5.90
N CYS A 124 6.77 8.83 6.23
CA CYS A 124 5.68 9.65 6.76
C CYS A 124 6.16 10.46 7.97
N GLY A 125 6.00 11.78 7.92
CA GLY A 125 6.35 12.70 9.01
C GLY A 125 7.84 13.01 9.17
N ALA A 126 8.73 12.46 8.35
CA ALA A 126 10.16 12.71 8.47
C ALA A 126 10.66 13.78 7.50
N GLN A 127 11.44 14.75 8.01
CA GLN A 127 11.95 15.86 7.22
C GLN A 127 13.25 15.54 6.47
N ARG A 128 14.09 14.66 7.04
CA ARG A 128 15.35 14.19 6.45
C ARG A 128 15.57 12.74 6.81
N LEU A 129 15.71 11.89 5.81
CA LEU A 129 15.92 10.46 5.97
C LEU A 129 17.06 9.97 5.07
N ARG A 130 17.85 9.06 5.61
CA ARG A 130 18.76 8.22 4.83
C ARG A 130 18.36 6.78 5.11
N PHE A 131 18.05 6.05 4.05
CA PHE A 131 17.74 4.64 4.14
C PHE A 131 18.98 3.85 3.79
N LEU A 132 19.20 2.78 4.56
CA LEU A 132 20.07 1.68 4.21
C LEU A 132 19.15 0.47 4.10
N ASP A 133 19.13 -0.13 2.93
CA ASP A 133 18.49 -1.42 2.66
C ASP A 133 19.60 -2.47 2.66
#